data_AF-A0A828ST23-F1
#
_entry.id   AF-A0A828ST23-F1
#
_cell.length_a   1.000
_cell.length_b   1.000
_cell.length_c   1.000
_cell.angle_alpha   90.00
_cell.angle_beta   90.00
_cell.angle_gamma   90.00
#
_symmetry.space_group_name_H-M   'P 1'
#
loop_
_entity.id
_entity.type
_entity.pdbx_description
1 polymer ?
#
loop_
_entity_poly.entity_id
_entity_poly.type
_entity_poly.pdbx_seq_one_letter_code
_entity_poly.pdbx_strand_id
1 'polypeptide(L)'
;MKEVKLVDSAQLNFNLRGETPDGTAYVARALGADVSPNMGIGFARWEGAEVSWKLLYDEVIFVIEGCFELTANGQKYEVRPGQMLWIPEGTELIYGGHAVFGYVVHPGNWKELHGIA
;
A
#
# COMPACT_ATOMS: atom_id res chain seq x y z
N MET A 1 -25.43 12.23 -8.97
CA MET A 1 -25.61 10.78 -8.78
C MET A 1 -24.32 10.24 -8.18
N LYS A 2 -24.38 9.29 -7.24
CA LYS A 2 -23.15 8.66 -6.72
C LYS A 2 -22.64 7.67 -7.77
N GLU A 3 -21.40 7.82 -8.23
CA GLU A 3 -20.79 6.97 -9.26
C GLU A 3 -20.09 5.77 -8.63
N VAL A 4 -20.29 4.58 -9.20
CA VAL A 4 -19.55 3.36 -8.84
C VAL A 4 -18.43 3.18 -9.87
N LYS A 5 -17.19 2.97 -9.41
CA LYS A 5 -16.03 2.78 -10.28
C LYS A 5 -15.51 1.35 -10.17
N LEU A 6 -15.43 0.66 -11.31
CA LEU A 6 -14.64 -0.55 -11.46
C LEU A 6 -13.21 -0.15 -11.78
N VAL A 7 -12.23 -0.73 -11.07
CA VAL A 7 -10.80 -0.50 -11.34
C VAL A 7 -10.14 -1.84 -11.63
N ASP A 8 -9.48 -1.93 -12.78
CA ASP A 8 -8.61 -3.06 -13.14
C ASP A 8 -7.15 -2.64 -12.90
N SER A 9 -6.44 -3.37 -12.05
CA SER A 9 -5.03 -3.09 -11.75
C SER A 9 -4.15 -3.16 -12.99
N ALA A 10 -4.52 -3.97 -14.00
CA ALA A 10 -3.79 -4.07 -15.26
C ALA A 10 -3.80 -2.77 -16.09
N GLN A 11 -4.72 -1.85 -15.79
CA GLN A 11 -4.86 -0.57 -16.47
C GLN A 11 -4.19 0.59 -15.72
N LEU A 12 -3.62 0.33 -14.54
CA LEU A 12 -3.00 1.37 -13.73
C LEU A 12 -1.52 1.56 -14.06
N ASN A 13 -1.07 2.81 -13.93
CA ASN A 13 0.35 3.13 -13.99
C ASN A 13 1.00 2.91 -12.63
N PHE A 14 1.89 1.91 -12.57
CA PHE A 14 2.71 1.62 -11.40
C PHE A 14 3.94 2.54 -11.39
N ASN A 15 4.06 3.34 -10.32
CA ASN A 15 5.17 4.26 -10.12
C ASN A 15 6.18 3.63 -9.16
N LEU A 16 7.47 3.86 -9.41
CA LEU A 16 8.54 3.39 -8.53
C LEU A 16 8.36 4.02 -7.13
N ARG A 17 8.33 3.16 -6.11
CA ARG A 17 8.20 3.53 -4.71
C ARG A 17 9.52 3.42 -3.96
N GLY A 18 10.37 2.48 -4.35
CA GLY A 18 11.67 2.24 -3.76
C GLY A 18 12.49 1.25 -4.60
N GLU A 19 13.81 1.40 -4.53
CA GLU A 19 14.78 0.53 -5.19
C GLU A 19 15.93 0.28 -4.19
N THR A 20 16.34 -0.97 -4.12
CA THR A 20 17.43 -1.46 -3.27
C THR A 20 18.30 -2.40 -4.12
N PRO A 21 19.51 -2.78 -3.66
CA PRO A 21 20.32 -3.77 -4.38
C PRO A 21 19.60 -5.09 -4.64
N ASP A 22 18.65 -5.45 -3.78
CA ASP A 22 17.93 -6.73 -3.81
C ASP A 22 16.65 -6.69 -4.67
N GLY A 23 16.19 -5.50 -5.07
CA GLY A 23 14.98 -5.39 -5.88
C GLY A 23 14.30 -4.02 -5.88
N THR A 24 13.09 -3.99 -6.44
CA THR A 24 12.26 -2.79 -6.63
C THR A 24 10.87 -2.94 -6.03
N ALA A 25 10.21 -1.81 -5.82
CA ALA A 25 8.87 -1.71 -5.29
C ALA A 25 8.07 -0.67 -6.09
N TYR A 26 6.81 -0.97 -6.39
CA TYR A 26 5.94 -0.11 -7.17
C TYR A 26 4.57 0.06 -6.53
N VAL A 27 3.98 1.25 -6.70
CA VAL A 27 2.63 1.57 -6.25
C VAL A 27 1.82 2.24 -7.35
N ALA A 28 0.55 1.87 -7.43
CA ALA A 28 -0.44 2.46 -8.32
C ALA A 28 -1.62 2.94 -7.49
N ARG A 29 -1.99 4.22 -7.66
CA ARG A 29 -3.18 4.80 -7.02
C ARG A 29 -4.39 4.48 -7.88
N ALA A 30 -5.37 3.77 -7.31
CA ALA A 30 -6.62 3.44 -7.98
C ALA A 30 -7.64 4.57 -7.84
N LEU A 31 -7.81 5.12 -6.63
CA LEU A 31 -8.66 6.27 -6.35
C LEU A 31 -7.86 7.39 -5.66
N GLY A 32 -7.94 8.59 -6.21
CA GLY A 32 -7.42 9.81 -5.61
C GLY A 32 -8.35 10.43 -4.58
N ALA A 33 -7.83 11.38 -3.80
CA ALA A 33 -8.59 12.11 -2.80
C ALA A 33 -9.71 12.97 -3.43
N ASP A 34 -9.53 13.37 -4.70
CA ASP A 34 -10.54 14.03 -5.53
C ASP A 34 -11.77 13.16 -5.79
N VAL A 35 -11.58 11.83 -5.84
CA VAL A 35 -12.67 10.86 -6.01
C VAL A 35 -13.19 10.35 -4.65
N SER A 36 -12.28 10.09 -3.70
CA SER A 36 -12.59 9.53 -2.38
C SER A 36 -11.70 10.20 -1.31
N PRO A 37 -12.16 11.28 -0.66
CA PRO A 37 -11.38 11.96 0.37
C PRO A 37 -11.26 11.12 1.66
N ASN A 38 -12.22 10.23 1.91
CA ASN A 38 -12.26 9.40 3.12
C ASN A 38 -11.36 8.17 3.01
N MET A 39 -11.17 7.60 1.81
CA MET A 39 -10.38 6.37 1.62
C MET A 39 -9.44 6.53 0.43
N GLY A 40 -8.16 6.22 0.64
CA GLY A 40 -7.20 6.05 -0.44
C GLY A 40 -7.16 4.57 -0.80
N ILE A 41 -7.24 4.26 -2.10
CA ILE A 41 -7.27 2.87 -2.57
C ILE A 41 -6.25 2.72 -3.68
N GLY A 42 -5.54 1.60 -3.71
CA GLY A 42 -4.58 1.31 -4.76
C GLY A 42 -4.07 -0.12 -4.74
N PHE A 43 -3.09 -0.35 -5.61
CA PHE A 43 -2.39 -1.62 -5.76
C PHE A 43 -0.89 -1.38 -5.65
N ALA A 44 -0.16 -2.42 -5.26
CA ALA A 44 1.28 -2.39 -5.16
C ALA A 44 1.87 -3.71 -5.64
N ARG A 45 3.12 -3.62 -6.10
CA ARG A 45 3.93 -4.76 -6.51
C ARG A 45 5.30 -4.65 -5.89
N TRP A 46 5.67 -5.64 -5.10
CA TRP A 46 6.97 -5.77 -4.49
C TRP A 46 7.77 -6.83 -5.22
N GLU A 47 9.02 -6.51 -5.53
CA GLU A 47 9.97 -7.38 -6.23
C GLU A 47 11.29 -7.44 -5.49
N GLY A 48 11.27 -7.68 -4.17
CA GLY A 48 12.45 -7.88 -3.35
C GLY A 48 12.99 -6.63 -2.65
N ALA A 49 12.47 -5.43 -2.96
CA ALA A 49 12.88 -4.22 -2.26
C ALA A 49 12.44 -4.18 -0.81
N GLU A 50 13.31 -3.72 0.08
CA GLU A 50 12.95 -3.31 1.43
C GLU A 50 12.73 -1.79 1.51
N VAL A 51 11.54 -1.36 1.96
CA VAL A 51 11.17 0.06 2.03
C VAL A 51 10.70 0.42 3.44
N SER A 52 11.49 1.25 4.12
CA SER A 52 11.13 1.80 5.43
C SER A 52 10.08 2.91 5.30
N TRP A 53 9.09 2.91 6.19
CA TRP A 53 8.04 3.92 6.22
C TRP A 53 7.46 4.10 7.63
N LYS A 54 6.99 5.32 7.93
CA LYS A 54 6.16 5.61 9.09
C LYS A 54 4.76 5.96 8.60
N LEU A 55 3.78 5.16 9.00
CA LEU A 55 2.40 5.36 8.61
C LEU A 55 1.83 6.65 9.22
N LEU A 56 1.14 7.42 8.39
CA LEU A 56 0.42 8.66 8.76
C LEU A 56 -1.10 8.49 8.61
N TYR A 57 -1.54 7.23 8.58
CA TYR A 57 -2.89 6.77 8.31
C TYR A 57 -3.00 5.31 8.77
N ASP A 58 -4.23 4.85 9.01
CA ASP A 58 -4.50 3.42 9.08
C ASP A 58 -4.38 2.81 7.68
N GLU A 59 -3.84 1.60 7.59
CA GLU A 59 -3.68 0.85 6.35
C GLU A 59 -4.20 -0.58 6.48
N VAL A 60 -4.90 -1.06 5.46
CA VAL A 60 -5.24 -2.47 5.27
C VAL A 60 -4.63 -2.96 3.97
N ILE A 61 -3.94 -4.10 4.02
CA ILE A 61 -3.32 -4.74 2.87
C ILE A 61 -3.98 -6.10 2.62
N PHE A 62 -4.38 -6.35 1.37
CA PHE A 62 -4.92 -7.63 0.90
C PHE A 62 -3.98 -8.22 -0.14
N VAL A 63 -3.40 -9.38 0.15
CA VAL A 63 -2.47 -10.03 -0.78
C VAL A 63 -3.23 -10.81 -1.84
N ILE A 64 -2.87 -10.55 -3.10
CA ILE A 64 -3.47 -11.15 -4.30
C ILE A 64 -2.57 -12.28 -4.78
N GLU A 65 -1.26 -12.02 -4.89
CA GLU A 65 -0.26 -13.00 -5.34
C GLU A 65 1.03 -12.88 -4.54
N GLY A 66 1.78 -14.00 -4.43
CA GLY A 66 3.12 -14.02 -3.83
C GLY A 66 3.13 -14.05 -2.30
N CYS A 67 4.15 -13.44 -1.69
CA CYS A 67 4.31 -13.33 -0.25
C CYS A 67 4.78 -11.92 0.09
N PHE A 68 3.89 -11.14 0.70
CA PHE A 68 4.22 -9.81 1.20
C PHE A 68 4.83 -9.95 2.59
N GLU A 69 5.91 -9.23 2.83
CA GLU A 69 6.60 -9.24 4.11
C GLU A 69 6.50 -7.87 4.78
N LEU A 70 6.28 -7.88 6.08
CA LEU A 70 6.25 -6.66 6.89
C LEU A 70 7.04 -6.88 8.17
N THR A 71 7.97 -6.01 8.49
CA THR A 71 8.60 -5.98 9.81
C THR A 71 8.11 -4.74 10.56
N ALA A 72 7.48 -4.94 11.72
CA ALA A 72 7.02 -3.87 12.59
C ALA A 72 7.06 -4.34 14.06
N ASN A 73 7.39 -3.43 14.99
CA ASN A 73 7.43 -3.72 16.43
C ASN A 73 8.30 -4.94 16.80
N GLY A 74 9.41 -5.15 16.10
CA GLY A 74 10.30 -6.29 16.31
C GLY A 74 9.76 -7.64 15.82
N GLN A 75 8.61 -7.65 15.13
CA GLN A 75 8.00 -8.86 14.58
C GLN A 75 7.98 -8.80 13.05
N LYS A 76 8.31 -9.93 12.41
CA LYS A 76 8.14 -10.13 10.97
C LYS A 76 6.84 -10.88 10.69
N TYR A 77 6.10 -10.39 9.72
CA TYR A 77 4.85 -10.97 9.21
C TYR A 77 5.05 -11.40 7.77
N GLU A 78 4.58 -12.59 7.44
CA GLU A 78 4.45 -13.08 6.06
C GLU A 78 2.97 -13.19 5.72
N VAL A 79 2.53 -12.48 4.68
CA VAL A 79 1.14 -12.39 4.27
C VAL A 79 1.00 -12.98 2.88
N ARG A 80 0.12 -13.97 2.75
CA ARG A 80 -0.07 -14.78 1.54
C ARG A 80 -1.49 -14.56 0.97
N PRO A 81 -1.76 -15.01 -0.27
CA PRO A 81 -3.07 -14.82 -0.89
C PRO A 81 -4.21 -15.33 -0.01
N GLY A 82 -5.26 -14.51 0.11
CA GLY A 82 -6.40 -14.78 1.01
C GLY A 82 -6.19 -14.31 2.45
N GLN A 83 -5.03 -13.75 2.78
CA GLN A 83 -4.75 -13.12 4.07
C GLN A 83 -4.72 -11.59 3.94
N MET A 84 -4.89 -10.91 5.08
CA MET A 84 -4.80 -9.46 5.17
C MET A 84 -3.99 -9.03 6.39
N LEU A 85 -3.40 -7.83 6.31
CA LEU A 85 -2.88 -7.10 7.46
C LEU A 85 -3.70 -5.83 7.65
N TRP A 86 -3.96 -5.49 8.91
CA TRP A 86 -4.34 -4.15 9.32
C TRP A 86 -3.19 -3.55 10.13
N ILE A 87 -2.82 -2.32 9.80
CA ILE A 87 -1.68 -1.63 10.38
C ILE A 87 -2.17 -0.25 10.86
N PRO A 88 -2.05 0.06 12.16
CA PRO A 88 -2.56 1.31 12.69
C PRO A 88 -1.64 2.50 12.36
N GLU A 89 -2.23 3.70 12.30
CA GLU A 89 -1.49 4.96 12.16
C GLU A 89 -0.35 5.09 13.17
N GLY A 90 0.77 5.69 12.74
CA GLY A 90 1.95 5.92 13.57
C GLY A 90 2.92 4.75 13.64
N THR A 91 2.55 3.59 13.09
CA THR A 91 3.44 2.42 13.03
C THR A 91 4.65 2.69 12.15
N GLU A 92 5.84 2.43 12.70
CA GLU A 92 7.10 2.36 11.97
C GLU A 92 7.34 0.94 11.50
N LEU A 93 7.67 0.78 10.21
CA LEU A 93 7.70 -0.53 9.57
C LEU A 93 8.68 -0.56 8.39
N ILE A 94 8.95 -1.78 7.94
CA ILE A 94 9.69 -2.09 6.72
C ILE A 94 8.83 -3.02 5.87
N TYR A 95 8.48 -2.58 4.66
CA TYR A 95 7.81 -3.39 3.64
C TYR A 95 8.82 -4.21 2.85
N GLY A 96 8.49 -5.45 2.50
CA GLY A 96 9.36 -6.35 1.75
C GLY A 96 8.61 -7.47 1.01
N GLY A 97 9.39 -8.42 0.49
CA GLY A 97 8.90 -9.63 -0.16
C GLY A 97 8.72 -9.53 -1.68
N HIS A 98 8.03 -10.52 -2.22
CA HIS A 98 7.70 -10.64 -3.65
C HIS A 98 6.20 -10.89 -3.78
N ALA A 99 5.42 -9.84 -4.04
CA ALA A 99 3.96 -9.92 -3.99
C ALA A 99 3.25 -8.86 -4.84
N VAL A 100 2.01 -9.17 -5.20
CA VAL A 100 1.02 -8.20 -5.69
C VAL A 100 -0.09 -8.11 -4.64
N PHE A 101 -0.44 -6.88 -4.24
CA PHE A 101 -1.43 -6.65 -3.21
C PHE A 101 -2.24 -5.38 -3.44
N GLY A 102 -3.47 -5.37 -2.95
CA GLY A 102 -4.29 -4.17 -2.82
C GLY A 102 -4.10 -3.52 -1.46
N TYR A 103 -4.24 -2.20 -1.38
CA TYR A 103 -4.24 -1.47 -0.12
C TYR A 103 -5.42 -0.50 -0.02
N VAL A 104 -5.87 -0.28 1.21
CA VAL A 104 -6.86 0.73 1.59
C VAL A 104 -6.28 1.54 2.73
N VAL A 105 -6.34 2.86 2.64
CA VAL A 105 -5.86 3.77 3.68
C VAL A 105 -6.95 4.72 4.14
N HIS A 106 -6.94 5.07 5.42
CA HIS A 106 -7.81 6.07 6.01
C HIS A 106 -7.02 7.01 6.94
N PRO A 107 -7.17 8.34 6.82
CA PRO A 107 -8.00 9.06 5.83
C PRO A 107 -7.37 9.06 4.43
N GLY A 108 -8.19 9.12 3.38
CA GLY A 108 -7.74 9.12 1.98
C GLY A 108 -6.96 10.36 1.58
N ASN A 109 -7.27 11.49 2.20
CA ASN A 109 -6.60 12.78 2.05
C ASN A 109 -5.48 13.03 3.08
N TRP A 110 -4.90 11.97 3.66
CA TRP A 110 -3.82 12.07 4.66
C TRP A 110 -2.69 13.03 4.25
N LYS A 111 -2.33 13.09 2.96
CA LYS A 111 -1.32 14.03 2.45
C LYS A 111 -1.67 15.48 2.76
N GLU A 112 -2.90 15.88 2.47
CA GLU A 112 -3.39 17.25 2.73
C GLU A 112 -3.43 17.54 4.22
N LEU A 113 -3.90 16.57 5.03
CA LEU A 113 -3.99 16.70 6.48
C LEU A 113 -2.62 16.87 7.16
N HIS A 114 -1.57 16.26 6.59
CA HIS A 114 -0.20 16.36 7.07
C HIS A 114 0.64 17.42 6.33
N GLY A 115 0.04 18.22 5.45
CA GLY A 115 0.73 19.31 4.73
C GLY A 115 1.78 18.84 3.71
N ILE A 116 1.62 17.62 3.17
CA ILE A 116 2.54 17.00 2.22
C ILE A 116 2.00 17.25 0.79
N ALA A 117 2.77 17.96 -0.03
CA ALA A 117 2.47 18.20 -1.45
C ALA A 117 2.59 16.93 -2.33
#